data_AF-A0A285EMV0-F1
#
_entry.id   AF-A0A285EMV0-F1
#
_cell.length_a   1.000
_cell.length_b   1.000
_cell.length_c   1.000
_cell.angle_alpha   90.00
_cell.angle_beta   90.00
_cell.angle_gamma   90.00
#
_symmetry.space_group_name_H-M   'P 1'
#
loop_
_entity.id
_entity.type
_entity.pdbx_description
1 polymer ?
#
loop_
_entity_poly.entity_id
_entity_poly.type
_entity_poly.pdbx_seq_one_letter_code
_entity_poly.pdbx_strand_id
1 'polypeptide(L)'
;MKASTAVRILRLVGRGGRPARLLSPLAAVRGLASPHDLRRVHRQLAQEEGTLEAVRTGVYREIWESAAAQVGAVVHESASGFLEISRGSAATLVRENLVELDTPVVLELAGDRAASAAHLALAGLPVTDTLAFTLADTAPAIAFLRTHGACVVKPAYGTGAGAGVTCDVRTVEEFVRAALSAVRHCPELVIERQLQGTEHRMLVLDGTVVGAVCRRPPTVLGDGASSVTDLILAENGRRLAAGGHEGLFLLGLDLDACLTLRRQGLSPGSVPAAGERVTVARAVNAGSSAECEAEEPTPALAADAVAAVRALGLRLASVEITTPRPDRGISWPGAGLIEVNSTPGLSYHYQVSNPAGVQPVAEYVLETLLQERAGARSPRRWVSETGGPRSATPGDAA
;
A
#
# COMPACT_ATOMS: atom_id res chain seq x y z
N MET A 1 29.06 -6.86 10.23
CA MET A 1 30.02 -5.75 9.94
C MET A 1 30.16 -4.91 11.20
N LYS A 2 31.33 -4.38 11.61
CA LYS A 2 31.38 -3.53 12.84
C LYS A 2 30.48 -2.30 12.63
N ALA A 3 29.59 -2.00 13.59
CA ALA A 3 28.55 -0.97 13.46
C ALA A 3 29.09 0.42 13.07
N SER A 4 30.30 0.78 13.54
CA SER A 4 30.98 2.04 13.17
C SER A 4 31.33 2.14 11.69
N THR A 5 31.66 1.01 11.04
CA THR A 5 31.98 0.94 9.61
C THR A 5 30.71 1.06 8.78
N ALA A 6 29.62 0.43 9.22
CA ALA A 6 28.32 0.47 8.56
C ALA A 6 27.72 1.89 8.52
N VAL A 7 27.80 2.62 9.64
CA VAL A 7 27.33 4.02 9.74
C VAL A 7 28.16 4.97 8.86
N ARG A 8 29.48 4.71 8.71
CA ARG A 8 30.34 5.46 7.79
C ARG A 8 29.91 5.30 6.33
N ILE A 9 29.50 4.09 5.92
CA ILE A 9 29.00 3.82 4.56
C ILE A 9 27.72 4.62 4.29
N LEU A 10 26.77 4.65 5.23
CA LEU A 10 25.53 5.43 5.08
C LEU A 10 25.81 6.92 4.85
N ARG A 11 26.70 7.53 5.65
CA ARG A 11 27.06 8.95 5.50
C ARG A 11 27.72 9.26 4.15
N LEU A 12 28.52 8.34 3.63
CA LEU A 12 29.14 8.48 2.30
C LEU A 12 28.10 8.39 1.18
N VAL A 13 27.13 7.48 1.28
CA VAL A 13 26.02 7.35 0.32
C VAL A 13 25.09 8.58 0.37
N GLY A 14 24.76 9.07 1.58
CA GLY A 14 23.87 10.21 1.78
C GLY A 14 24.43 11.56 1.31
N ARG A 15 25.75 11.77 1.35
CA ARG A 15 26.40 13.02 0.88
C ARG A 15 26.49 13.15 -0.64
N GLY A 16 26.32 12.06 -1.38
CA GLY A 16 26.55 12.02 -2.82
C GLY A 16 25.37 12.43 -3.71
N GLY A 17 24.19 12.72 -3.15
CA GLY A 17 23.01 13.26 -3.85
C GLY A 17 22.37 12.39 -4.96
N ARG A 18 23.06 11.38 -5.48
CA ARG A 18 22.61 10.52 -6.59
C ARG A 18 23.01 9.01 -6.56
N PRO A 19 23.80 8.44 -5.61
CA PRO A 19 24.22 7.04 -5.73
C PRO A 19 23.26 5.99 -5.14
N ALA A 20 22.21 6.37 -4.41
CA ALA A 20 21.32 5.41 -3.74
C ALA A 20 20.59 4.46 -4.72
N ARG A 21 20.19 4.95 -5.90
CA ARG A 21 19.58 4.13 -6.97
C ARG A 21 20.56 3.15 -7.64
N LEU A 22 21.87 3.37 -7.51
CA LEU A 22 22.91 2.51 -8.07
C LEU A 22 23.27 1.33 -7.15
N LEU A 23 22.78 1.32 -5.90
CA LEU A 23 22.97 0.19 -5.01
C LEU A 23 22.08 -0.97 -5.44
N SER A 24 22.69 -2.13 -5.68
CA SER A 24 21.98 -3.36 -6.01
C SER A 24 20.93 -3.67 -4.94
N PRO A 25 19.67 -4.01 -5.29
CA PRO A 25 18.66 -4.49 -4.34
C PRO A 25 19.20 -5.62 -3.44
N LEU A 26 20.11 -6.44 -4.00
CA LEU A 26 20.72 -7.59 -3.33
C LEU A 26 21.72 -7.20 -2.23
N ALA A 27 22.17 -5.94 -2.17
CA ALA A 27 23.15 -5.50 -1.18
C ALA A 27 22.58 -5.54 0.24
N ALA A 28 21.31 -5.16 0.42
CA ALA A 28 20.65 -5.16 1.72
C ALA A 28 20.50 -6.58 2.30
N VAL A 29 20.27 -7.57 1.43
CA VAL A 29 20.03 -8.98 1.77
C VAL A 29 21.28 -9.86 1.73
N ARG A 30 22.46 -9.28 1.45
CA ARG A 30 23.72 -10.05 1.34
C ARG A 30 24.01 -10.83 2.63
N GLY A 31 24.17 -12.14 2.49
CA GLY A 31 24.42 -13.08 3.58
C GLY A 31 23.16 -13.53 4.33
N LEU A 32 21.98 -13.01 4.00
CA LEU A 32 20.70 -13.46 4.54
C LEU A 32 20.05 -14.54 3.65
N ALA A 33 20.31 -14.47 2.34
CA ALA A 33 19.81 -15.40 1.33
C ALA A 33 20.93 -15.71 0.32
N SER A 34 20.82 -16.85 -0.38
CA SER A 34 21.76 -17.15 -1.46
C SER A 34 21.52 -16.19 -2.65
N PRO A 35 22.58 -15.77 -3.38
CA PRO A 35 22.39 -14.96 -4.58
C PRO A 35 21.55 -15.65 -5.65
N HIS A 36 21.54 -16.98 -5.66
CA HIS A 36 20.73 -17.78 -6.57
C HIS A 36 19.23 -17.60 -6.29
N ASP A 37 18.81 -17.80 -5.04
CA ASP A 37 17.39 -17.70 -4.64
C ASP A 37 16.84 -16.30 -4.86
N LEU A 38 17.61 -15.29 -4.44
CA LEU A 38 17.23 -13.89 -4.65
C LEU A 38 17.03 -13.58 -6.14
N ARG A 39 17.96 -14.03 -7.01
CA ARG A 39 17.86 -13.81 -8.46
C ARG A 39 16.64 -14.50 -9.08
N ARG A 40 16.26 -15.68 -8.59
CA ARG A 40 15.07 -16.40 -9.10
C ARG A 40 13.80 -15.62 -8.83
N VAL A 41 13.57 -15.24 -7.57
CA VAL A 41 12.37 -14.48 -7.18
C VAL A 41 12.35 -13.10 -7.85
N HIS A 42 13.46 -12.36 -7.82
CA HIS A 42 13.51 -11.04 -8.46
C HIS A 42 13.32 -11.12 -9.98
N ARG A 43 13.80 -12.17 -10.64
CA ARG A 43 13.58 -12.36 -12.08
C ARG A 43 12.12 -12.63 -12.39
N GLN A 44 11.44 -13.48 -11.62
CA GLN A 44 10.00 -13.71 -11.79
C GLN A 44 9.24 -12.39 -11.62
N LEU A 45 9.47 -11.66 -10.52
CA LEU A 45 8.80 -10.38 -10.29
C LEU A 45 9.02 -9.36 -11.42
N ALA A 46 10.26 -9.26 -11.93
CA ALA A 46 10.57 -8.34 -13.03
C ALA A 46 9.98 -8.77 -14.37
N GLN A 47 9.84 -10.08 -14.63
CA GLN A 47 9.20 -10.59 -15.84
C GLN A 47 7.70 -10.33 -15.84
N GLU A 48 7.08 -10.29 -14.65
CA GLU A 48 5.64 -10.17 -14.48
C GLU A 48 5.18 -8.73 -14.19
N GLU A 49 6.07 -7.75 -14.16
CA GLU A 49 5.73 -6.35 -13.85
C GLU A 49 4.63 -5.80 -14.77
N GLY A 50 4.73 -6.05 -16.08
CA GLY A 50 3.70 -5.67 -17.05
C GLY A 50 2.40 -6.47 -16.90
N THR A 51 2.50 -7.76 -16.54
CA THR A 51 1.33 -8.59 -16.23
C THR A 51 0.58 -8.04 -15.03
N LEU A 52 1.29 -7.66 -13.96
CA LEU A 52 0.70 -7.10 -12.74
C LEU A 52 0.03 -5.75 -12.98
N GLU A 53 0.62 -4.89 -13.81
CA GLU A 53 -0.01 -3.64 -14.21
C GLU A 53 -1.32 -3.87 -14.97
N ALA A 54 -1.34 -4.83 -15.90
CA ALA A 54 -2.54 -5.21 -16.64
C ALA A 54 -3.60 -5.83 -15.72
N VAL A 55 -3.23 -6.73 -14.80
CA VAL A 55 -4.13 -7.33 -13.81
C VAL A 55 -4.74 -6.25 -12.92
N ARG A 56 -3.93 -5.34 -12.38
CA ARG A 56 -4.41 -4.22 -11.56
C ARG A 56 -5.40 -3.35 -12.33
N THR A 57 -5.09 -2.98 -13.56
CA THR A 57 -5.98 -2.17 -14.41
C THR A 57 -7.31 -2.90 -14.67
N GLY A 58 -7.25 -4.20 -14.96
CA GLY A 58 -8.44 -5.04 -15.16
C GLY A 58 -9.31 -5.14 -13.90
N VAL A 59 -8.71 -5.38 -12.74
CA VAL A 59 -9.44 -5.45 -11.47
C VAL A 59 -10.13 -4.14 -11.13
N TYR A 60 -9.45 -3.00 -11.26
CA TYR A 60 -10.09 -1.72 -10.98
C TYR A 60 -11.19 -1.39 -11.98
N ARG A 61 -11.04 -1.76 -13.26
CA ARG A 61 -12.12 -1.64 -14.22
C ARG A 61 -13.34 -2.45 -13.79
N GLU A 62 -13.16 -3.71 -13.42
CA GLU A 62 -14.25 -4.58 -12.95
C GLU A 62 -14.95 -3.99 -11.72
N ILE A 63 -14.19 -3.50 -10.75
CA ILE A 63 -14.73 -2.83 -9.55
C ILE A 63 -15.62 -1.65 -9.95
N TRP A 64 -15.15 -0.78 -10.86
CA TRP A 64 -15.90 0.41 -11.27
C TRP A 64 -17.09 0.09 -12.18
N GLU A 65 -16.98 -0.87 -13.09
CA GLU A 65 -18.07 -1.32 -13.95
C GLU A 65 -19.19 -1.97 -13.13
N SER A 66 -18.83 -2.80 -12.15
CA SER A 66 -19.78 -3.38 -11.20
C SER A 66 -20.48 -2.30 -10.38
N ALA A 67 -19.72 -1.36 -9.80
CA ALA A 67 -20.30 -0.25 -9.05
C ALA A 67 -21.23 0.62 -9.91
N ALA A 68 -20.82 0.94 -11.15
CA ALA A 68 -21.62 1.70 -12.09
C ALA A 68 -22.95 1.00 -12.42
N ALA A 69 -22.91 -0.31 -12.66
CA ALA A 69 -24.12 -1.09 -12.92
C ALA A 69 -25.11 -1.02 -11.73
N GLN A 70 -24.62 -1.10 -10.49
CA GLN A 70 -25.47 -1.04 -9.30
C GLN A 70 -26.10 0.34 -9.06
N VAL A 71 -25.35 1.41 -9.32
CA VAL A 71 -25.87 2.79 -9.15
C VAL A 71 -26.60 3.34 -10.39
N GLY A 72 -26.74 2.53 -11.46
CA GLY A 72 -27.39 2.94 -12.70
C GLY A 72 -26.59 3.97 -13.52
N ALA A 73 -25.26 3.89 -13.47
CA ALA A 73 -24.34 4.70 -14.24
C ALA A 73 -23.75 3.92 -15.43
N VAL A 74 -23.17 4.65 -16.38
CA VAL A 74 -22.50 4.12 -17.56
C VAL A 74 -21.02 4.44 -17.50
N VAL A 75 -20.17 3.45 -17.78
CA VAL A 75 -18.72 3.59 -17.86
C VAL A 75 -18.29 3.76 -19.32
N HIS A 76 -17.43 4.74 -19.56
CA HIS A 76 -16.75 4.96 -20.84
C HIS A 76 -15.26 5.17 -20.58
N GLU A 77 -14.39 4.48 -21.30
CA GLU A 77 -12.95 4.73 -21.21
C GLU A 77 -12.56 5.90 -22.12
N SER A 78 -12.13 7.01 -21.52
CA SER A 78 -11.75 8.21 -22.27
C SER A 78 -10.30 8.17 -22.78
N ALA A 79 -9.41 7.49 -22.06
CA ALA A 79 -8.01 7.27 -22.38
C ALA A 79 -7.50 6.05 -21.59
N SER A 80 -6.33 5.51 -21.94
CA SER A 80 -5.78 4.31 -21.31
C SER A 80 -5.80 4.39 -19.77
N GLY A 81 -6.68 3.61 -19.15
CA GLY A 81 -6.84 3.52 -17.69
C GLY A 81 -7.68 4.62 -17.03
N PHE A 82 -8.20 5.59 -17.79
CA PHE A 82 -9.10 6.63 -17.30
C PHE A 82 -10.54 6.30 -17.67
N LEU A 83 -11.39 6.14 -16.66
CA LEU A 83 -12.80 5.81 -16.82
C LEU A 83 -13.65 7.03 -16.49
N GLU A 84 -14.42 7.50 -17.46
CA GLU A 84 -15.50 8.45 -17.25
C GLU A 84 -16.76 7.66 -16.88
N ILE A 85 -17.34 7.96 -15.72
CA ILE A 85 -18.55 7.28 -15.22
C ILE A 85 -19.65 8.32 -15.07
N SER A 86 -20.81 8.08 -15.68
CA SER A 86 -21.88 9.07 -15.78
C SER A 86 -23.27 8.53 -15.48
N ARG A 87 -24.11 9.36 -14.88
CA ARG A 87 -25.54 9.10 -14.61
C ARG A 87 -26.35 10.38 -14.83
N GLY A 88 -27.16 10.40 -15.88
CA GLY A 88 -27.88 11.62 -16.27
C GLY A 88 -26.92 12.74 -16.68
N SER A 89 -26.98 13.89 -16.01
CA SER A 89 -26.09 15.04 -16.23
C SER A 89 -24.82 15.03 -15.38
N ALA A 90 -24.69 14.08 -14.45
CA ALA A 90 -23.53 13.92 -13.59
C ALA A 90 -22.49 13.01 -14.24
N ALA A 91 -21.22 13.39 -14.15
CA ALA A 91 -20.09 12.58 -14.59
C ALA A 91 -18.90 12.80 -13.66
N THR A 92 -18.09 11.75 -13.49
CA THR A 92 -16.84 11.78 -12.73
C THR A 92 -15.75 11.05 -13.51
N LEU A 93 -14.49 11.40 -13.25
CA LEU A 93 -13.34 10.69 -13.79
C LEU A 93 -12.66 9.87 -12.69
N VAL A 94 -12.32 8.62 -13.00
CA VAL A 94 -11.54 7.76 -12.09
C VAL A 94 -10.36 7.13 -12.84
N ARG A 95 -9.29 6.83 -12.11
CA ARG A 95 -8.17 6.02 -12.61
C ARG A 95 -7.68 5.11 -11.51
N GLU A 96 -7.85 3.80 -11.69
CA GLU A 96 -7.62 2.82 -10.62
C GLU A 96 -8.33 3.24 -9.32
N ASN A 97 -7.59 3.49 -8.25
CA ASN A 97 -8.08 3.97 -6.95
C ASN A 97 -8.10 5.50 -6.80
N LEU A 98 -7.76 6.25 -7.85
CA LEU A 98 -7.80 7.72 -7.84
C LEU A 98 -9.19 8.23 -8.19
N VAL A 99 -9.69 9.15 -7.39
CA VAL A 99 -11.02 9.78 -7.52
C VAL A 99 -10.94 11.29 -7.24
N GLU A 100 -11.98 12.02 -7.65
CA GLU A 100 -12.06 13.48 -7.55
C GLU A 100 -12.72 13.99 -6.25
N LEU A 101 -12.40 13.39 -5.09
CA LEU A 101 -13.00 13.78 -3.80
C LEU A 101 -12.14 14.75 -2.98
N ASP A 102 -10.82 14.53 -2.95
CA ASP A 102 -9.89 15.21 -2.08
C ASP A 102 -8.99 16.20 -2.83
N THR A 103 -8.50 17.23 -2.13
CA THR A 103 -7.66 18.27 -2.74
C THR A 103 -6.18 17.89 -2.75
N PRO A 104 -5.37 18.35 -3.73
CA PRO A 104 -3.97 17.96 -3.83
C PRO A 104 -3.13 18.19 -2.57
N VAL A 105 -3.33 19.30 -1.86
CA VAL A 105 -2.58 19.61 -0.63
C VAL A 105 -2.89 18.61 0.49
N VAL A 106 -4.15 18.21 0.62
CA VAL A 106 -4.56 17.21 1.62
C VAL A 106 -4.01 15.82 1.25
N LEU A 107 -4.05 15.46 -0.03
CA LEU A 107 -3.46 14.21 -0.53
C LEU A 107 -1.95 14.13 -0.24
N GLU A 108 -1.21 15.23 -0.45
CA GLU A 108 0.23 15.33 -0.17
C GLU A 108 0.53 15.26 1.33
N LEU A 109 -0.20 15.99 2.18
CA LEU A 109 -0.03 15.96 3.63
C LEU A 109 -0.19 14.55 4.18
N ALA A 110 -1.23 13.84 3.74
CA ALA A 110 -1.52 12.49 4.20
C ALA A 110 -0.56 11.45 3.63
N GLY A 111 -0.06 11.65 2.41
CA GLY A 111 0.93 10.78 1.77
C GLY A 111 2.33 10.86 2.39
N ASP A 112 2.64 11.95 3.09
CA ASP A 112 3.87 12.08 3.90
C ASP A 112 3.64 11.50 5.29
N ARG A 113 4.30 10.37 5.56
CA ARG A 113 4.12 9.63 6.81
C ARG A 113 4.56 10.42 8.04
N ALA A 114 5.61 11.22 7.93
CA ALA A 114 6.10 12.03 9.06
C ALA A 114 5.20 13.24 9.30
N ALA A 115 4.80 13.94 8.24
CA ALA A 115 3.90 15.09 8.33
C ALA A 115 2.50 14.68 8.80
N SER A 116 1.95 13.59 8.27
CA SER A 116 0.67 13.02 8.67
C SER A 116 0.68 12.62 10.15
N ALA A 117 1.70 11.88 10.60
CA ALA A 117 1.83 11.50 12.01
C ALA A 117 1.92 12.72 12.94
N ALA A 118 2.70 13.74 12.56
CA ALA A 118 2.80 14.98 13.33
C ALA A 118 1.47 15.74 13.38
N HIS A 119 0.73 15.80 12.26
CA HIS A 119 -0.56 16.47 12.20
C HIS A 119 -1.61 15.77 13.09
N LEU A 120 -1.66 14.43 13.03
CA LEU A 120 -2.54 13.61 13.87
C LEU A 120 -2.19 13.74 15.36
N ALA A 121 -0.91 13.79 15.71
CA ALA A 121 -0.47 14.01 17.08
C ALA A 121 -0.90 15.39 17.62
N LEU A 122 -0.83 16.44 16.80
CA LEU A 122 -1.34 17.78 17.16
C LEU A 122 -2.85 17.78 17.39
N ALA A 123 -3.59 16.91 16.69
CA ALA A 123 -5.02 16.69 16.91
C ALA A 123 -5.34 15.83 18.16
N GLY A 124 -4.32 15.40 18.92
CA GLY A 124 -4.49 14.62 20.14
C GLY A 124 -4.75 13.13 19.90
N LEU A 125 -4.53 12.62 18.68
CA LEU A 125 -4.72 11.21 18.36
C LEU A 125 -3.47 10.39 18.69
N PRO A 126 -3.62 9.21 19.35
CA PRO A 126 -2.52 8.27 19.52
C PRO A 126 -1.98 7.76 18.18
N VAL A 127 -0.79 8.24 17.83
CA VAL A 127 -0.01 7.73 16.68
C VAL A 127 1.16 6.90 17.18
N THR A 128 1.66 6.03 16.31
CA THR A 128 2.91 5.33 16.57
C THR A 128 4.04 6.34 16.75
N ASP A 129 4.95 6.08 17.69
CA ASP A 129 6.17 6.88 17.85
C ASP A 129 6.94 6.84 16.52
N THR A 130 7.15 8.01 15.91
CA THR A 130 7.72 8.15 14.56
C THR A 130 8.82 9.20 14.55
N LEU A 131 9.92 8.91 13.85
CA LEU A 131 11.04 9.82 13.64
C LEU A 131 11.47 9.82 12.18
N ALA A 132 11.44 10.99 11.55
CA ALA A 132 12.01 11.19 10.21
C ALA A 132 13.54 11.33 10.27
N PHE A 133 14.24 10.79 9.27
CA PHE A 133 15.68 10.89 9.14
C PHE A 133 16.13 10.75 7.68
N THR A 134 17.42 11.03 7.44
CA THR A 134 18.06 10.79 6.13
C THR A 134 19.35 10.00 6.32
N LEU A 135 19.93 9.46 5.24
CA LEU A 135 21.22 8.79 5.33
C LEU A 135 22.39 9.72 5.71
N ALA A 136 22.22 11.04 5.54
CA ALA A 136 23.21 12.02 5.96
C ALA A 136 23.32 12.12 7.49
N ASP A 137 22.20 11.93 8.21
CA ASP A 137 22.16 11.90 9.66
C ASP A 137 21.27 10.78 10.20
N THR A 138 21.92 9.67 10.59
CA THR A 138 21.27 8.48 11.11
C THR A 138 21.38 8.34 12.63
N ALA A 139 22.09 9.26 13.30
CA ALA A 139 22.32 9.16 14.74
C ALA A 139 21.01 9.21 15.56
N PRO A 140 20.05 10.11 15.26
CA PRO A 140 18.75 10.13 15.93
C PRO A 140 17.98 8.81 15.76
N ALA A 141 17.95 8.25 14.54
CA ALA A 141 17.27 6.99 14.26
C ALA A 141 17.89 5.77 14.98
N ILE A 142 19.22 5.76 15.13
CA ILE A 142 19.90 4.71 15.92
C ILE A 142 19.59 4.84 17.42
N ALA A 143 19.47 6.07 17.94
CA ALA A 143 19.06 6.30 19.33
C ALA A 143 17.59 5.88 19.54
N PHE A 144 16.72 6.20 18.57
CA PHE A 144 15.33 5.75 18.54
C PHE A 144 15.24 4.21 18.60
N LEU A 145 15.98 3.51 17.74
CA LEU A 145 16.05 2.04 17.74
C LEU A 145 16.45 1.47 19.10
N ARG A 146 17.48 2.04 19.74
CA ARG A 146 17.94 1.60 21.07
C ARG A 146 16.89 1.81 22.16
N THR A 147 16.05 2.84 22.01
CA THR A 147 14.99 3.18 22.97
C THR A 147 13.82 2.22 22.86
N HIS A 148 13.39 1.90 21.63
CA HIS A 148 12.18 1.08 21.41
C HIS A 148 12.46 -0.42 21.24
N GLY A 149 13.70 -0.82 20.91
CA GLY A 149 14.13 -2.22 20.81
C GLY A 149 13.67 -2.98 19.56
N ALA A 150 12.48 -2.68 19.03
CA ALA A 150 11.97 -3.18 17.76
C ALA A 150 11.31 -2.05 16.97
N CYS A 151 11.75 -1.85 15.74
CA CYS A 151 11.31 -0.76 14.88
C CYS A 151 10.95 -1.21 13.47
N VAL A 152 10.17 -0.38 12.79
CA VAL A 152 9.92 -0.45 11.35
C VAL A 152 10.73 0.67 10.70
N VAL A 153 11.40 0.39 9.59
CA VAL A 153 12.04 1.43 8.76
C VAL A 153 11.36 1.42 7.40
N LYS A 154 10.91 2.59 6.94
CA LYS A 154 10.20 2.73 5.67
C LYS A 154 10.50 4.07 4.99
N PRO A 155 10.26 4.18 3.68
CA PRO A 155 10.29 5.45 2.95
C PRO A 155 9.26 6.44 3.53
N ALA A 156 9.60 7.72 3.63
CA ALA A 156 8.69 8.73 4.16
C ALA A 156 7.49 9.01 3.23
N TYR A 157 7.69 8.85 1.91
CA TYR A 157 6.70 9.18 0.88
C TYR A 157 6.77 8.20 -0.29
N GLY A 158 5.68 8.15 -1.08
CA GLY A 158 5.74 7.70 -2.48
C GLY A 158 5.88 6.19 -2.70
N THR A 159 5.56 5.37 -1.70
CA THR A 159 5.62 3.91 -1.81
C THR A 159 4.28 3.28 -1.49
N GLY A 160 3.61 2.77 -2.54
CA GLY A 160 2.50 1.83 -2.41
C GLY A 160 2.99 0.39 -2.17
N ALA A 161 2.09 -0.47 -1.71
CA ALA A 161 2.32 -1.92 -1.53
C ALA A 161 3.53 -2.31 -0.66
N GLY A 162 3.95 -1.46 0.29
CA GLY A 162 5.03 -1.79 1.23
C GLY A 162 6.44 -1.78 0.64
N ALA A 163 6.64 -1.25 -0.56
CA ALA A 163 7.97 -1.21 -1.18
C ALA A 163 8.98 -0.46 -0.30
N GLY A 164 10.09 -1.12 0.05
CA GLY A 164 11.15 -0.55 0.89
C GLY A 164 10.85 -0.54 2.39
N VAL A 165 9.72 -1.12 2.84
CA VAL A 165 9.42 -1.33 4.26
C VAL A 165 10.26 -2.49 4.80
N THR A 166 10.76 -2.36 6.02
CA THR A 166 11.39 -3.46 6.76
C THR A 166 10.94 -3.39 8.20
N CYS A 167 10.22 -4.43 8.63
CA CYS A 167 9.67 -4.58 9.97
C CYS A 167 10.66 -5.32 10.89
N ASP A 168 10.38 -5.27 12.19
CA ASP A 168 11.12 -5.98 13.25
C ASP A 168 12.66 -5.77 13.20
N VAL A 169 13.09 -4.56 12.86
CA VAL A 169 14.49 -4.12 12.94
C VAL A 169 14.86 -4.00 14.42
N ARG A 170 15.83 -4.77 14.90
CA ARG A 170 16.25 -4.78 16.33
C ARG A 170 17.70 -4.41 16.55
N THR A 171 18.52 -4.48 15.52
CA THR A 171 19.97 -4.21 15.61
C THR A 171 20.40 -3.07 14.69
N VAL A 172 21.51 -2.42 15.03
CA VAL A 172 22.10 -1.36 14.19
C VAL A 172 22.51 -1.91 12.81
N GLU A 173 22.91 -3.19 12.72
CA GLU A 173 23.23 -3.80 11.43
C GLU A 173 21.97 -3.98 10.56
N GLU A 174 20.87 -4.47 11.14
CA GLU A 174 19.57 -4.57 10.44
C GLU A 174 19.07 -3.18 10.03
N PHE A 175 19.19 -2.18 10.90
CA PHE A 175 18.81 -0.79 10.60
C PHE A 175 19.57 -0.23 9.40
N VAL A 176 20.89 -0.45 9.33
CA VAL A 176 21.67 0.02 8.18
C VAL A 176 21.17 -0.62 6.89
N ARG A 177 20.88 -1.93 6.90
CA ARG A 177 20.34 -2.64 5.74
C ARG A 177 18.96 -2.11 5.34
N ALA A 178 18.10 -1.87 6.33
CA ALA A 178 16.76 -1.36 6.13
C ALA A 178 16.79 0.07 5.54
N ALA A 179 17.63 0.95 6.09
CA ALA A 179 17.81 2.30 5.56
C ALA A 179 18.36 2.29 4.13
N LEU A 180 19.30 1.39 3.80
CA LEU A 180 19.80 1.21 2.43
C LEU A 180 18.74 0.64 1.47
N SER A 181 17.84 -0.20 1.97
CA SER A 181 16.71 -0.71 1.20
C SER A 181 15.71 0.41 0.89
N ALA A 182 15.27 1.12 1.94
CA ALA A 182 14.25 2.16 1.85
C ALA A 182 14.69 3.38 1.02
N VAL A 183 15.97 3.80 1.12
CA VAL A 183 16.47 5.00 0.41
C VAL A 183 16.38 4.92 -1.12
N ARG A 184 16.25 3.70 -1.66
CA ARG A 184 16.09 3.46 -3.09
C ARG A 184 14.76 4.00 -3.62
N HIS A 185 13.78 4.15 -2.73
CA HIS A 185 12.44 4.61 -3.04
C HIS A 185 12.25 6.08 -2.68
N CYS A 186 12.69 6.51 -1.50
CA CYS A 186 12.63 7.90 -1.06
C CYS A 186 13.91 8.29 -0.31
N PRO A 187 14.55 9.45 -0.58
CA PRO A 187 15.71 9.91 0.18
C PRO A 187 15.40 10.20 1.65
N GLU A 188 14.15 10.58 1.94
CA GLU A 188 13.63 10.80 3.28
C GLU A 188 13.00 9.51 3.81
N LEU A 189 13.37 9.14 5.03
CA LEU A 189 13.02 7.89 5.65
C LEU A 189 12.34 8.16 6.99
N VAL A 190 11.55 7.20 7.44
CA VAL A 190 11.01 7.19 8.80
C VAL A 190 11.40 5.91 9.51
N ILE A 191 11.70 6.02 10.80
CA ILE A 191 11.78 4.90 11.73
C ILE A 191 10.62 5.03 12.71
N GLU A 192 9.91 3.93 12.92
CA GLU A 192 8.74 3.88 13.78
C GLU A 192 8.88 2.76 14.79
N ARG A 193 8.24 2.90 15.95
CA ARG A 193 8.12 1.80 16.91
C ARG A 193 7.32 0.66 16.28
N GLN A 194 7.80 -0.58 16.40
CA GLN A 194 7.03 -1.74 15.97
C GLN A 194 5.85 -1.97 16.94
N LEU A 195 4.62 -1.79 16.46
CA LEU A 195 3.42 -2.18 17.19
C LEU A 195 3.20 -3.71 17.14
N GLN A 196 2.47 -4.21 18.13
CA GLN A 196 2.08 -5.61 18.26
C GLN A 196 0.55 -5.70 18.26
N GLY A 197 0.02 -6.67 17.53
CA GLY A 197 -1.42 -6.87 17.42
C GLY A 197 -1.82 -7.21 15.99
N THR A 198 -3.13 -7.14 15.76
CA THR A 198 -3.73 -7.33 14.46
C THR A 198 -3.82 -6.00 13.74
N GLU A 199 -3.64 -6.01 12.42
CA GLU A 199 -3.75 -4.82 11.59
C GLU A 199 -5.14 -4.73 10.96
N HIS A 200 -5.83 -3.64 11.25
CA HIS A 200 -7.17 -3.32 10.76
C HIS A 200 -7.09 -2.16 9.78
N ARG A 201 -7.65 -2.34 8.58
CA ARG A 201 -7.76 -1.32 7.55
C ARG A 201 -9.21 -0.85 7.46
N MET A 202 -9.44 0.40 7.84
CA MET A 202 -10.76 1.03 7.82
C MET A 202 -10.85 2.03 6.68
N LEU A 203 -11.73 1.82 5.72
CA LEU A 203 -12.03 2.78 4.66
C LEU A 203 -13.14 3.73 5.14
N VAL A 204 -12.81 5.01 5.21
CA VAL A 204 -13.71 6.09 5.62
C VAL A 204 -14.08 6.91 4.41
N LEU A 205 -15.37 7.20 4.25
CA LEU A 205 -15.93 8.13 3.28
C LEU A 205 -16.84 9.11 4.01
N ASP A 206 -16.57 10.41 3.90
CA ASP A 206 -17.37 11.50 4.49
C ASP A 206 -17.73 11.28 5.97
N GLY A 207 -16.74 10.81 6.74
CA GLY A 207 -16.87 10.58 8.18
C GLY A 207 -17.62 9.30 8.57
N THR A 208 -17.85 8.39 7.63
CA THR A 208 -18.45 7.06 7.87
C THR A 208 -17.49 5.96 7.42
N VAL A 209 -17.32 4.91 8.23
CA VAL A 209 -16.58 3.72 7.80
C VAL A 209 -17.45 2.92 6.84
N VAL A 210 -17.03 2.82 5.57
CA VAL A 210 -17.76 2.11 4.51
C VAL A 210 -17.20 0.72 4.21
N GLY A 211 -16.00 0.42 4.71
CA GLY A 211 -15.39 -0.89 4.61
C GLY A 211 -14.33 -1.11 5.70
N ALA A 212 -14.17 -2.34 6.13
CA ALA A 212 -13.23 -2.75 7.16
C ALA A 212 -12.70 -4.15 6.84
N VAL A 213 -11.37 -4.29 6.84
CA VAL A 213 -10.71 -5.58 6.67
C VAL A 213 -9.57 -5.76 7.69
N CYS A 214 -9.43 -6.98 8.17
CA CYS A 214 -8.33 -7.45 8.99
C CYS A 214 -7.30 -8.15 8.08
N ARG A 215 -6.03 -7.76 8.17
CA ARG A 215 -4.95 -8.32 7.34
C ARG A 215 -3.94 -9.07 8.19
N ARG A 216 -3.48 -10.19 7.66
CA ARG A 216 -2.42 -11.02 8.25
C ARG A 216 -1.15 -10.99 7.39
N PRO A 217 0.02 -11.25 8.00
CA PRO A 217 1.26 -11.40 7.25
C PRO A 217 1.15 -12.55 6.22
N PRO A 218 1.74 -12.40 5.01
CA PRO A 218 1.66 -13.41 3.97
C PRO A 218 2.34 -14.72 4.38
N THR A 219 1.73 -15.85 3.99
CA THR A 219 2.23 -17.18 4.34
C THR A 219 2.43 -18.09 3.13
N VAL A 220 3.28 -19.11 3.29
CA VAL A 220 3.35 -20.28 2.41
C VAL A 220 3.20 -21.56 3.24
N LEU A 221 2.69 -22.61 2.62
CA LEU A 221 2.50 -23.91 3.28
C LEU A 221 3.61 -24.87 2.87
N GLY A 222 4.30 -25.46 3.84
CA GLY A 222 5.31 -26.49 3.63
C GLY A 222 4.70 -27.76 3.04
N ASP A 223 5.41 -28.36 2.10
CA ASP A 223 5.09 -29.64 1.48
C ASP A 223 6.06 -30.76 1.92
N GLY A 224 7.05 -30.45 2.76
CA GLY A 224 8.08 -31.37 3.21
C GLY A 224 9.20 -31.64 2.20
N ALA A 225 9.19 -31.00 1.02
CA ALA A 225 10.14 -31.28 -0.06
C ALA A 225 10.74 -30.01 -0.71
N SER A 226 9.95 -28.95 -0.85
CA SER A 226 10.31 -27.71 -1.51
C SER A 226 10.96 -26.71 -0.54
N SER A 227 11.93 -25.95 -1.04
CA SER A 227 12.48 -24.85 -0.26
C SER A 227 11.46 -23.72 -0.10
N VAL A 228 11.62 -22.85 0.92
CA VAL A 228 10.79 -21.64 1.05
C VAL A 228 10.80 -20.80 -0.23
N THR A 229 11.93 -20.70 -0.92
CA THR A 229 12.04 -20.00 -2.21
C THR A 229 11.17 -20.66 -3.28
N ASP A 230 11.16 -21.98 -3.35
CA ASP A 230 10.33 -22.71 -4.33
C ASP A 230 8.84 -22.59 -4.01
N LEU A 231 8.48 -22.62 -2.73
CA LEU A 231 7.10 -22.39 -2.28
C LEU A 231 6.61 -20.98 -2.64
N ILE A 232 7.46 -19.95 -2.45
CA ILE A 232 7.16 -18.57 -2.87
C ILE A 232 6.91 -18.50 -4.39
N LEU A 233 7.79 -19.10 -5.20
CA LEU A 233 7.67 -19.08 -6.66
C LEU A 233 6.42 -19.83 -7.15
N ALA A 234 6.10 -20.96 -6.53
CA ALA A 234 4.92 -21.75 -6.83
C ALA A 234 3.63 -21.00 -6.46
N GLU A 235 3.58 -20.36 -5.30
CA GLU A 235 2.46 -19.54 -4.87
C GLU A 235 2.26 -18.33 -5.78
N ASN A 236 3.34 -17.65 -6.19
CA ASN A 236 3.26 -16.58 -7.18
C ASN A 236 2.72 -17.07 -8.53
N GLY A 237 3.17 -18.25 -8.98
CA GLY A 237 2.65 -18.87 -10.20
C GLY A 237 1.16 -19.19 -10.12
N ARG A 238 0.68 -19.68 -8.96
CA ARG A 238 -0.74 -19.90 -8.70
C ARG A 238 -1.54 -18.59 -8.77
N ARG A 239 -1.06 -17.53 -8.11
CA ARG A 239 -1.72 -16.20 -8.10
C ARG A 239 -1.81 -15.60 -9.49
N LEU A 240 -0.73 -15.65 -10.27
CA LEU A 240 -0.70 -15.18 -11.65
C LEU A 240 -1.67 -15.96 -12.55
N ALA A 241 -1.72 -17.29 -12.40
CA ALA A 241 -2.64 -18.14 -13.15
C ALA A 241 -4.11 -17.88 -12.78
N ALA A 242 -4.40 -17.53 -11.53
CA ALA A 242 -5.74 -17.16 -11.08
C ALA A 242 -6.19 -15.80 -11.64
N GLY A 243 -5.26 -14.84 -11.81
CA GLY A 243 -5.58 -13.49 -12.28
C GLY A 243 -6.49 -12.73 -11.32
N GLY A 244 -7.14 -11.66 -11.83
CA GLY A 244 -8.11 -10.87 -11.06
C GLY A 244 -7.57 -10.41 -9.70
N HIS A 245 -8.43 -10.44 -8.67
CA HIS A 245 -8.06 -10.05 -7.31
C HIS A 245 -6.91 -10.88 -6.72
N GLU A 246 -6.81 -12.17 -7.06
CA GLU A 246 -5.74 -13.05 -6.56
C GLU A 246 -4.36 -12.73 -7.14
N GLY A 247 -4.32 -12.23 -8.38
CA GLY A 247 -3.10 -11.87 -9.10
C GLY A 247 -2.53 -10.49 -8.78
N LEU A 248 -3.14 -9.72 -7.87
CA LEU A 248 -2.75 -8.33 -7.58
C LEU A 248 -1.39 -8.20 -6.88
N PHE A 249 -1.06 -9.15 -6.01
CA PHE A 249 0.11 -9.06 -5.15
C PHE A 249 0.92 -10.36 -5.18
N LEU A 250 2.20 -10.23 -5.50
CA LEU A 250 3.14 -11.35 -5.46
C LEU A 250 4.03 -11.28 -4.22
N LEU A 251 4.44 -12.45 -3.76
CA LEU A 251 5.39 -12.62 -2.69
C LEU A 251 6.81 -12.31 -3.18
N GLY A 252 7.49 -11.46 -2.42
CA GLY A 252 8.89 -11.11 -2.65
C GLY A 252 9.85 -11.86 -1.74
N LEU A 253 11.14 -11.76 -2.06
CA LEU A 253 12.24 -12.19 -1.20
C LEU A 253 13.18 -11.00 -0.96
N ASP A 254 12.67 -10.02 -0.23
CA ASP A 254 13.37 -8.78 0.13
C ASP A 254 13.98 -8.87 1.54
N LEU A 255 14.40 -7.72 2.09
CA LEU A 255 14.98 -7.66 3.42
C LEU A 255 13.98 -8.04 4.51
N ASP A 256 12.73 -7.58 4.42
CA ASP A 256 11.69 -7.91 5.39
C ASP A 256 11.45 -9.42 5.41
N ALA A 257 11.35 -10.03 4.22
CA ALA A 257 11.18 -11.47 4.10
C ALA A 257 12.36 -12.25 4.70
N CYS A 258 13.59 -11.86 4.35
CA CYS A 258 14.80 -12.52 4.86
C CYS A 258 14.93 -12.44 6.39
N LEU A 259 14.61 -11.29 6.98
CA LEU A 259 14.65 -11.13 8.44
C LEU A 259 13.50 -11.90 9.11
N THR A 260 12.31 -11.91 8.51
CA THR A 260 11.14 -12.65 9.00
C THR A 260 11.40 -14.16 9.04
N LEU A 261 11.98 -14.73 7.98
CA LEU A 261 12.38 -16.14 7.96
C LEU A 261 13.42 -16.45 9.04
N ARG A 262 14.44 -15.59 9.19
CA ARG A 262 15.47 -15.77 10.21
C ARG A 262 14.92 -15.76 11.63
N ARG A 263 13.93 -14.93 11.91
CA ARG A 263 13.24 -14.90 13.21
C ARG A 263 12.51 -16.21 13.52
N GLN A 264 12.10 -16.95 12.50
CA GLN A 264 11.50 -18.30 12.60
C GLN A 264 12.57 -19.41 12.61
N GLY A 265 13.86 -19.08 12.61
CA GLY A 265 14.94 -20.08 12.48
C GLY A 265 15.10 -20.65 11.08
N LEU A 266 14.44 -20.04 10.08
CA LEU A 266 14.45 -20.47 8.70
C LEU A 266 15.36 -19.59 7.84
N SER A 267 15.68 -20.11 6.66
CA SER A 267 16.31 -19.39 5.57
C SER A 267 15.51 -19.61 4.29
N PRO A 268 15.75 -18.84 3.21
CA PRO A 268 15.06 -19.07 1.94
C PRO A 268 15.29 -20.46 1.33
N GLY A 269 16.38 -21.13 1.69
CA GLY A 269 16.71 -22.49 1.25
C GLY A 269 16.21 -23.59 2.21
N SER A 270 15.59 -23.24 3.34
CA SER A 270 15.03 -24.21 4.27
C SER A 270 13.83 -24.93 3.65
N VAL A 271 13.64 -26.21 3.98
CA VAL A 271 12.48 -27.04 3.56
C VAL A 271 11.57 -27.21 4.77
N PRO A 272 10.41 -26.51 4.84
CA PRO A 272 9.46 -26.64 5.94
C PRO A 272 8.76 -28.00 5.91
N ALA A 273 8.32 -28.49 7.06
CA ALA A 273 7.59 -29.76 7.15
C ALA A 273 6.24 -29.67 6.42
N ALA A 274 5.72 -30.82 5.98
CA ALA A 274 4.40 -30.87 5.33
C ALA A 274 3.31 -30.32 6.28
N GLY A 275 2.56 -29.32 5.82
CA GLY A 275 1.53 -28.64 6.60
C GLY A 275 2.03 -27.50 7.50
N GLU A 276 3.34 -27.27 7.59
CA GLU A 276 3.91 -26.15 8.34
C GLU A 276 3.62 -24.82 7.63
N ARG A 277 2.94 -23.88 8.30
CA ARG A 277 2.75 -22.52 7.78
C ARG A 277 3.97 -21.67 8.09
N VAL A 278 4.62 -21.17 7.04
CA VAL A 278 5.76 -20.25 7.15
C VAL A 278 5.31 -18.84 6.82
N THR A 279 5.54 -17.89 7.73
CA THR A 279 5.33 -16.47 7.44
C THR A 279 6.46 -15.95 6.57
N VAL A 280 6.15 -15.43 5.39
CA VAL A 280 7.16 -15.00 4.41
C VAL A 280 7.73 -13.64 4.77
N ALA A 281 6.86 -12.68 5.08
CA ALA A 281 7.20 -11.29 5.41
C ALA A 281 6.33 -10.85 6.59
N ARG A 282 6.76 -9.84 7.35
CA ARG A 282 5.98 -9.29 8.47
C ARG A 282 5.11 -8.12 8.05
N ALA A 283 5.52 -7.37 7.02
CA ALA A 283 4.63 -6.43 6.36
C ALA A 283 3.45 -7.18 5.70
N VAL A 284 2.22 -6.68 5.87
CA VAL A 284 1.00 -7.37 5.40
C VAL A 284 0.59 -7.00 3.96
N ASN A 285 1.43 -6.25 3.25
CA ASN A 285 1.09 -5.66 1.94
C ASN A 285 0.99 -6.67 0.78
N ALA A 286 1.60 -7.85 0.92
CA ALA A 286 1.64 -8.87 -0.13
C ALA A 286 0.74 -10.09 0.17
N GLY A 287 -0.25 -9.92 1.05
CA GLY A 287 -1.24 -10.96 1.35
C GLY A 287 -2.10 -11.33 0.13
N SER A 288 -2.55 -12.58 0.07
CA SER A 288 -3.65 -13.02 -0.81
C SER A 288 -5.00 -12.81 -0.13
N SER A 289 -6.10 -13.17 -0.80
CA SER A 289 -7.42 -13.21 -0.14
C SER A 289 -7.40 -14.07 1.13
N ALA A 290 -6.61 -15.14 1.19
CA ALA A 290 -6.54 -16.02 2.37
C ALA A 290 -6.01 -15.30 3.63
N GLU A 291 -5.25 -14.23 3.47
CA GLU A 291 -4.72 -13.42 4.56
C GLU A 291 -5.54 -12.15 4.85
N CYS A 292 -6.66 -11.94 4.14
CA CYS A 292 -7.52 -10.78 4.29
C CYS A 292 -8.93 -11.22 4.70
N GLU A 293 -9.42 -10.75 5.84
CA GLU A 293 -10.75 -11.09 6.35
C GLU A 293 -11.60 -9.81 6.40
N ALA A 294 -12.78 -9.83 5.78
CA ALA A 294 -13.76 -8.78 6.00
C ALA A 294 -14.24 -8.82 7.45
N GLU A 295 -14.42 -7.66 8.06
CA GLU A 295 -14.89 -7.54 9.43
C GLU A 295 -15.95 -6.44 9.55
N GLU A 296 -16.73 -6.53 10.64
CA GLU A 296 -17.49 -5.39 11.12
C GLU A 296 -16.59 -4.61 12.09
N PRO A 297 -16.34 -3.31 11.84
CA PRO A 297 -15.45 -2.54 12.71
C PRO A 297 -16.11 -2.35 14.08
N THR A 298 -15.34 -2.52 15.15
CA THR A 298 -15.82 -2.15 16.48
C THR A 298 -16.14 -0.65 16.52
N PRO A 299 -17.09 -0.20 17.37
CA PRO A 299 -17.37 1.23 17.52
C PRO A 299 -16.13 2.05 17.87
N ALA A 300 -15.20 1.47 18.64
CA ALA A 300 -13.95 2.13 19.01
C ALA A 300 -13.05 2.37 17.78
N LEU A 301 -12.76 1.32 17.00
CA LEU A 301 -11.93 1.46 15.80
C LEU A 301 -12.58 2.34 14.74
N ALA A 302 -13.91 2.27 14.59
CA ALA A 302 -14.62 3.14 13.66
C ALA A 302 -14.50 4.62 14.06
N ALA A 303 -14.65 4.94 15.35
CA ALA A 303 -14.49 6.30 15.85
C ALA A 303 -13.04 6.81 15.66
N ASP A 304 -12.05 5.97 15.94
CA ASP A 304 -10.63 6.29 15.76
C ASP A 304 -10.30 6.59 14.29
N ALA A 305 -10.78 5.75 13.37
CA ALA A 305 -10.57 5.93 11.93
C ALA A 305 -11.20 7.24 11.44
N VAL A 306 -12.45 7.51 11.82
CA VAL A 306 -13.16 8.75 11.44
C VAL A 306 -12.45 9.98 12.02
N ALA A 307 -11.98 9.91 13.25
CA ALA A 307 -11.24 11.00 13.88
C ALA A 307 -9.93 11.31 13.13
N ALA A 308 -9.17 10.28 12.73
CA ALA A 308 -7.95 10.44 11.96
C ALA A 308 -8.18 11.07 10.58
N VAL A 309 -9.19 10.59 9.85
CA VAL A 309 -9.55 11.14 8.53
C VAL A 309 -10.01 12.59 8.63
N ARG A 310 -10.84 12.91 9.63
CA ARG A 310 -11.29 14.29 9.89
C ARG A 310 -10.12 15.20 10.27
N ALA A 311 -9.19 14.73 11.10
CA ALA A 311 -8.04 15.51 11.54
C ALA A 311 -7.15 15.93 10.36
N LEU A 312 -6.99 15.06 9.35
CA LEU A 312 -6.22 15.37 8.14
C LEU A 312 -7.02 16.16 7.09
N GLY A 313 -8.33 16.36 7.30
CA GLY A 313 -9.20 17.03 6.34
C GLY A 313 -9.51 16.20 5.08
N LEU A 314 -9.38 14.87 5.17
CA LEU A 314 -9.69 13.94 4.09
C LEU A 314 -11.18 13.60 4.08
N ARG A 315 -11.69 13.30 2.88
CA ARG A 315 -13.03 12.78 2.66
C ARG A 315 -13.02 11.28 2.43
N LEU A 316 -12.12 10.80 1.57
CA LEU A 316 -11.92 9.38 1.31
C LEU A 316 -10.50 8.98 1.71
N ALA A 317 -10.40 8.09 2.68
CA ALA A 317 -9.10 7.56 3.08
C ALA A 317 -9.23 6.21 3.76
N SER A 318 -8.16 5.42 3.71
CA SER A 318 -8.07 4.21 4.54
C SER A 318 -7.10 4.41 5.69
N VAL A 319 -7.56 4.14 6.89
CA VAL A 319 -6.77 4.22 8.13
C VAL A 319 -6.30 2.83 8.52
N GLU A 320 -5.01 2.68 8.75
CA GLU A 320 -4.39 1.43 9.22
C GLU A 320 -4.12 1.54 10.73
N ILE A 321 -4.77 0.67 11.50
CA ILE A 321 -4.66 0.61 12.96
C ILE A 321 -4.09 -0.74 13.34
N THR A 322 -3.02 -0.76 14.14
CA THR A 322 -2.56 -1.99 14.78
C THR A 322 -2.97 -1.98 16.25
N THR A 323 -3.64 -3.05 16.70
CA THR A 323 -4.03 -3.18 18.11
C THR A 323 -4.13 -4.63 18.55
N PRO A 324 -3.77 -4.96 19.81
CA PRO A 324 -4.07 -6.26 20.40
C PRO A 324 -5.51 -6.34 20.95
N ARG A 325 -6.22 -5.21 21.04
CA ARG A 325 -7.56 -5.08 21.62
C ARG A 325 -8.46 -4.22 20.73
N PRO A 326 -9.02 -4.79 19.64
CA PRO A 326 -9.90 -4.05 18.74
C PRO A 326 -11.14 -3.48 19.44
N ASP A 327 -11.59 -4.08 20.55
CA ASP A 327 -12.69 -3.57 21.39
C ASP A 327 -12.36 -2.26 22.13
N ARG A 328 -11.08 -1.86 22.18
CA ARG A 328 -10.58 -0.68 22.93
C ARG A 328 -9.95 0.40 22.06
N GLY A 329 -9.84 0.16 20.75
CA GLY A 329 -9.30 1.13 19.80
C GLY A 329 -7.83 1.46 20.02
N ILE A 330 -7.40 2.63 19.54
CA ILE A 330 -6.01 3.13 19.58
C ILE A 330 -5.59 3.63 20.96
N SER A 331 -6.54 3.82 21.88
CA SER A 331 -6.27 4.23 23.27
C SER A 331 -5.62 3.12 24.11
N TRP A 332 -5.69 1.87 23.65
CA TRP A 332 -5.12 0.73 24.37
C TRP A 332 -3.58 0.74 24.34
N PRO A 333 -2.89 0.43 25.45
CA PRO A 333 -1.43 0.36 25.45
C PRO A 333 -0.88 -0.60 24.39
N GLY A 334 -0.02 -0.07 23.51
CA GLY A 334 0.58 -0.83 22.41
C GLY A 334 -0.25 -0.86 21.13
N ALA A 335 -1.43 -0.23 21.12
CA ALA A 335 -2.16 0.11 19.91
C ALA A 335 -1.67 1.44 19.32
N GLY A 336 -2.00 1.68 18.06
CA GLY A 336 -1.73 2.96 17.42
C GLY A 336 -2.09 2.98 15.95
N LEU A 337 -2.23 4.19 15.44
CA LEU A 337 -2.35 4.44 14.01
C LEU A 337 -0.98 4.27 13.34
N ILE A 338 -0.95 3.48 12.27
CA ILE A 338 0.25 3.18 11.48
C ILE A 338 0.35 4.13 10.28
N GLU A 339 -0.75 4.30 9.54
CA GLU A 339 -0.78 5.07 8.29
C GLU A 339 -2.21 5.52 7.96
N VAL A 340 -2.34 6.69 7.33
CA VAL A 340 -3.57 7.10 6.64
C VAL A 340 -3.25 7.22 5.16
N ASN A 341 -3.87 6.36 4.33
CA ASN A 341 -3.67 6.38 2.89
C ASN A 341 -4.73 7.27 2.24
N SER A 342 -4.30 8.35 1.59
CA SER A 342 -5.17 9.34 0.92
C SER A 342 -5.66 8.92 -0.46
N THR A 343 -5.01 7.94 -1.07
CA THR A 343 -5.49 7.26 -2.30
C THR A 343 -5.70 5.78 -1.96
N PRO A 344 -6.73 5.41 -1.19
CA PRO A 344 -6.85 4.08 -0.63
C PRO A 344 -7.09 3.03 -1.72
N GLY A 345 -6.33 1.93 -1.69
CA GLY A 345 -6.59 0.81 -2.59
C GLY A 345 -7.94 0.16 -2.28
N LEU A 346 -8.93 0.30 -3.16
CA LEU A 346 -10.26 -0.27 -2.94
C LEU A 346 -10.25 -1.80 -3.03
N SER A 347 -9.31 -2.36 -3.80
CA SER A 347 -9.21 -3.80 -4.06
C SER A 347 -9.13 -4.67 -2.81
N TYR A 348 -8.60 -4.16 -1.69
CA TYR A 348 -8.53 -4.91 -0.42
C TYR A 348 -9.91 -5.32 0.11
N HIS A 349 -10.96 -4.55 -0.19
CA HIS A 349 -12.34 -4.83 0.24
C HIS A 349 -13.06 -5.85 -0.65
N TYR A 350 -12.45 -6.21 -1.79
CA TYR A 350 -12.91 -7.22 -2.72
C TYR A 350 -12.03 -8.49 -2.66
N GLN A 351 -10.76 -8.36 -2.29
CA GLN A 351 -9.81 -9.45 -2.11
C GLN A 351 -9.86 -9.97 -0.67
N VAL A 352 -10.96 -10.65 -0.31
CA VAL A 352 -11.19 -11.20 1.04
C VAL A 352 -11.39 -12.72 0.99
N SER A 353 -11.01 -13.40 2.06
CA SER A 353 -11.00 -14.87 2.16
C SER A 353 -12.36 -15.52 1.99
N ASN A 354 -13.43 -14.83 2.41
CA ASN A 354 -14.81 -15.25 2.20
C ASN A 354 -15.45 -14.37 1.11
N PRO A 355 -15.77 -14.90 -0.08
CA PRO A 355 -16.42 -14.15 -1.15
C PRO A 355 -17.74 -13.48 -0.75
N ALA A 356 -18.48 -14.05 0.21
CA ALA A 356 -19.72 -13.45 0.73
C ALA A 356 -19.46 -12.23 1.63
N GLY A 357 -18.22 -12.03 2.07
CA GLY A 357 -17.78 -10.87 2.86
C GLY A 357 -17.26 -9.71 2.03
N VAL A 358 -17.31 -9.77 0.69
CA VAL A 358 -16.91 -8.66 -0.18
C VAL A 358 -17.73 -7.41 0.17
N GLN A 359 -17.05 -6.29 0.39
CA GLN A 359 -17.67 -5.02 0.73
C GLN A 359 -17.71 -4.12 -0.51
N PRO A 360 -18.89 -3.69 -0.99
CA PRO A 360 -19.04 -2.93 -2.24
C PRO A 360 -18.65 -1.45 -2.09
N VAL A 361 -17.44 -1.19 -1.61
CA VAL A 361 -16.98 0.15 -1.23
C VAL A 361 -16.99 1.15 -2.39
N ALA A 362 -16.77 0.69 -3.62
CA ALA A 362 -16.78 1.55 -4.80
C ALA A 362 -18.19 2.09 -5.13
N GLU A 363 -19.26 1.39 -4.73
CA GLU A 363 -20.63 1.87 -4.92
C GLU A 363 -20.87 3.13 -4.08
N TYR A 364 -20.48 3.13 -2.81
CA TYR A 364 -20.60 4.29 -1.93
C TYR A 364 -19.78 5.49 -2.45
N VAL A 365 -18.55 5.23 -2.90
CA VAL A 365 -17.66 6.26 -3.46
C VAL A 365 -18.27 6.85 -4.75
N LEU A 366 -18.73 6.00 -5.66
CA LEU A 366 -19.30 6.44 -6.94
C LEU A 366 -20.62 7.20 -6.75
N GLU A 367 -21.49 6.71 -5.87
CA GLU A 367 -22.76 7.38 -5.55
C GLU A 367 -22.52 8.79 -5.02
N THR A 368 -21.56 8.94 -4.10
CA THR A 368 -21.16 10.24 -3.53
C THR A 368 -20.67 11.19 -4.64
N LEU A 369 -19.73 10.74 -5.49
CA LEU A 369 -19.22 11.54 -6.61
C LEU A 369 -20.35 11.99 -7.55
N LEU A 370 -21.24 11.08 -7.95
CA LEU A 370 -22.31 11.41 -8.89
C LEU A 370 -23.37 12.34 -8.29
N GLN A 371 -23.70 12.20 -7.01
CA GLN A 371 -24.61 13.11 -6.32
C GLN A 371 -24.07 14.54 -6.25
N GLU A 372 -22.79 14.72 -5.93
CA GLU A 372 -22.16 16.04 -5.92
C GLU A 372 -22.13 16.69 -7.30
N ARG A 373 -21.88 15.90 -8.34
CA ARG A 373 -21.85 16.37 -9.73
C ARG A 373 -23.25 16.68 -10.28
N ALA A 374 -24.29 16.02 -9.78
CA ALA A 374 -25.68 16.34 -10.10
C ALA A 374 -26.12 17.66 -9.45
N GLY A 375 -25.67 17.92 -8.21
CA GLY A 375 -25.96 19.15 -7.46
C GLY A 375 -25.09 20.35 -7.87
N ALA A 376 -23.86 20.12 -8.30
CA ALA A 376 -23.02 21.12 -8.92
C ALA A 376 -23.57 21.46 -10.31
N ARG A 377 -23.75 22.76 -10.62
CA ARG A 377 -24.05 23.19 -12.00
C ARG A 377 -23.04 22.54 -12.94
N SER A 378 -23.53 21.64 -13.79
CA SER A 378 -22.79 20.75 -14.69
C SER A 378 -21.43 21.34 -15.13
N PRO A 379 -20.29 20.67 -14.86
CA PRO A 379 -19.05 21.05 -15.51
C PRO A 379 -19.30 20.93 -17.01
N ARG A 380 -19.07 22.01 -17.76
CA ARG A 380 -19.24 22.01 -19.22
C ARG A 380 -18.55 20.77 -19.79
N ARG A 381 -19.35 19.90 -20.40
CA ARG A 381 -18.91 18.77 -21.20
C ARG A 381 -17.80 19.28 -22.13
N TRP A 382 -16.57 18.80 -21.98
CA TRP A 382 -15.50 19.09 -22.93
C TRP A 382 -15.78 18.28 -24.20
N VAL A 383 -16.79 18.72 -24.96
CA VAL A 383 -16.94 18.28 -26.34
C VAL A 383 -15.87 19.04 -27.11
N SER A 384 -14.83 18.35 -27.55
CA SER A 384 -13.99 18.85 -28.61
C SER A 384 -14.82 18.91 -29.89
N GLU A 385 -15.56 19.99 -30.10
CA GLU A 385 -16.03 20.36 -31.43
C GLU A 385 -14.80 20.77 -32.24
N THR A 386 -14.09 19.79 -32.79
CA THR A 386 -13.26 20.03 -33.97
C THR A 386 -14.22 20.40 -35.10
N GLY A 387 -14.52 21.69 -35.20
CA GLY A 387 -15.18 22.28 -36.36
C GLY A 387 -14.34 22.03 -37.60
N GLY A 388 -14.75 21.03 -38.39
CA GLY A 388 -14.30 20.90 -39.77
C GLY A 388 -14.76 22.14 -40.56
N PRO A 389 -13.95 22.65 -41.49
CA PRO A 389 -14.32 23.82 -42.28
C PRO A 389 -15.54 23.49 -43.15
N ARG A 390 -16.61 24.26 -42.98
CA ARG A 390 -17.72 24.32 -43.94
C ARG A 390 -17.17 24.86 -45.26
N SER A 391 -17.06 23.99 -46.26
CA SER A 391 -16.94 24.41 -47.65
C SER A 391 -18.22 25.12 -48.07
N ALA A 392 -18.12 26.43 -48.29
CA ALA A 392 -19.16 27.20 -48.94
C ALA A 392 -19.05 26.98 -50.45
N THR A 393 -20.08 26.39 -51.05
CA THR A 393 -20.36 26.53 -52.48
C THR A 393 -20.90 27.95 -52.74
N PRO A 394 -20.37 28.71 -53.71
CA PRO A 394 -21.07 29.85 -54.26
C PRO A 394 -21.97 29.37 -55.40
N GLY A 395 -23.27 29.64 -55.28
CA GLY A 395 -24.21 29.58 -56.39
C GLY A 395 -24.19 30.88 -57.20
N ASP A 396 -24.24 30.68 -58.52
CA ASP A 396 -24.60 31.56 -59.63
C ASP A 396 -24.97 33.02 -59.38
N ALA A 397 -24.25 33.91 -60.08
CA ALA A 397 -24.79 35.13 -60.67
C ALA A 397 -24.03 35.48 -61.98
N ALA A 398 -24.84 35.68 -63.04
CA ALA A 398 -24.53 36.13 -64.42
C ALA A 398 -24.09 35.06 -65.44
#